data_AF-A0A2H0D685-F1
#
_entry.id   AF-A0A2H0D685-F1
#
_cell.length_a   1.000
_cell.length_b   1.000
_cell.length_c   1.000
_cell.angle_alpha   90.00
_cell.angle_beta   90.00
_cell.angle_gamma   90.00
#
_symmetry.space_group_name_H-M   'P 1'
#
loop_
_entity.id
_entity.type
_entity.pdbx_description
1 polymer ?
#
loop_
_entity_poly.entity_id
_entity_poly.type
_entity_poly.pdbx_seq_one_letter_code
_entity_poly.pdbx_strand_id
1 'polypeptide(L)' 'MNVRSLKNIILNGEVVEIIDEAGNQKAKILTSPQYLEVVLEDNNDIHLGEKVLIETEITIKKIVHFIEDGVH' A
#
# COMPACT_ATOMS: atom_id res chain seq x y z
N MET A 1 2.50 24.34 14.62
CA MET A 1 1.80 23.05 14.77
C MET A 1 0.86 22.94 13.58
N ASN A 2 1.19 22.20 12.53
CA ASN A 2 0.41 22.24 11.27
C ASN A 2 -0.03 20.83 10.86
N VAL A 3 -1.35 20.69 10.85
CA VAL A 3 -2.24 19.55 10.55
C VAL A 3 -1.55 18.33 9.92
N ARG A 4 -1.31 17.30 10.74
CA ARG A 4 -1.17 15.93 10.24
C ARG A 4 -2.58 15.33 10.21
N SER A 5 -3.28 15.48 9.10
CA SER A 5 -4.51 14.71 8.90
C SER A 5 -4.11 13.25 8.74
N LEU A 6 -4.11 12.52 9.85
CA LEU A 6 -3.99 11.06 9.86
C LEU A 6 -5.39 10.52 9.60
N LYS A 7 -5.53 9.77 8.51
CA LYS A 7 -6.74 9.00 8.25
C LYS A 7 -6.38 7.52 8.29
N ASN A 8 -7.06 6.79 9.16
CA ASN A 8 -7.00 5.33 9.16
C ASN A 8 -7.73 4.84 7.92
N ILE A 9 -7.05 3.98 7.17
CA ILE A 9 -7.57 3.37 5.96
C ILE A 9 -7.57 1.86 6.19
N ILE A 10 -8.71 1.26 5.89
CA ILE A 10 -8.89 -0.17 5.93
C ILE A 10 -9.05 -0.64 4.49
N LEU A 11 -8.16 -1.51 4.04
CA LEU A 11 -8.20 -2.12 2.72
C LEU A 11 -8.45 -3.62 2.88
N ASN A 12 -9.23 -4.19 1.97
CA ASN A 12 -9.37 -5.65 1.84
C ASN A 12 -8.73 -6.06 0.53
N GLY A 13 -8.06 -7.21 0.52
CA GLY A 13 -7.44 -7.72 -0.70
C GLY A 13 -7.13 -9.21 -0.66
N GLU A 14 -6.53 -9.67 -1.75
CA GLU A 14 -6.07 -11.04 -1.93
C GLU A 14 -4.58 -11.03 -2.28
N VAL A 15 -3.79 -11.89 -1.64
CA VAL A 15 -2.36 -12.01 -1.90
C VAL A 15 -2.16 -12.72 -3.23
N VAL A 16 -1.63 -12.02 -4.22
CA VAL A 16 -1.45 -12.54 -5.59
C VAL A 16 0.00 -12.84 -5.94
N GLU A 17 0.96 -12.38 -5.14
CA GLU A 17 2.38 -12.62 -5.35
C GLU A 17 3.15 -12.52 -4.02
N ILE A 18 4.16 -13.36 -3.85
CA ILE A 18 5.11 -13.31 -2.74
C ILE A 18 6.52 -13.28 -3.36
N ILE A 19 7.32 -12.29 -2.97
CA ILE A 19 8.64 -12.01 -3.53
C ILE A 19 9.65 -11.99 -2.38
N ASP A 20 10.67 -12.85 -2.46
CA ASP A 20 11.77 -12.88 -1.50
C ASP A 20 12.99 -12.15 -2.08
N GLU A 21 13.35 -11.00 -1.50
CA GLU A 21 14.49 -10.20 -1.95
C GLU A 21 15.39 -9.80 -0.77
N ALA A 22 16.66 -10.22 -0.82
CA ALA A 22 17.71 -9.80 0.10
C ALA A 22 17.35 -9.96 1.60
N GLY A 23 16.59 -10.99 1.94
CA GLY A 23 16.16 -11.29 3.31
C GLY A 23 14.89 -10.59 3.76
N ASN A 24 14.23 -9.82 2.88
CA ASN A 24 12.90 -9.28 3.15
C ASN A 24 11.87 -9.98 2.25
N GLN A 25 10.78 -10.43 2.85
CA GLN A 25 9.63 -10.95 2.12
C GLN A 25 8.70 -9.79 1.77
N LYS A 26 8.24 -9.74 0.53
CA LYS A 26 7.25 -8.76 0.05
C LYS A 26 6.03 -9.52 -0.44
N ALA A 27 4.84 -8.95 -0.19
CA ALA A 27 3.60 -9.46 -0.72
C ALA A 27 2.94 -8.41 -1.62
N LYS A 28 2.43 -8.87 -2.76
CA LYS A 28 1.56 -8.07 -3.62
C LYS A 28 0.12 -8.46 -3.34
N ILE A 29 -0.67 -7.49 -2.91
CA ILE A 29 -2.05 -7.68 -2.50
C ILE A 29 -2.94 -6.95 -3.50
N LEU A 30 -3.79 -7.69 -4.20
CA LEU A 30 -4.79 -7.15 -5.09
C LEU A 30 -5.88 -6.47 -4.25
N THR A 31 -5.99 -5.14 -4.35
CA THR A 31 -6.94 -4.31 -3.60
C THR A 31 -7.65 -3.36 -4.57
N SER A 32 -8.98 -3.25 -4.53
CA SER A 32 -9.67 -2.38 -5.50
C SER A 32 -9.24 -0.91 -5.31
N PRO A 33 -8.79 -0.19 -6.37
CA PRO A 33 -8.88 -0.53 -7.80
C PRO A 33 -7.65 -1.21 -8.45
N GLN A 34 -6.55 -1.47 -7.73
CA GLN A 34 -5.29 -2.00 -8.27
C GLN A 34 -4.61 -3.02 -7.33
N TYR A 35 -3.32 -2.85 -7.07
CA TYR A 35 -2.52 -3.69 -6.18
C TYR A 35 -1.75 -2.80 -5.21
N LEU A 36 -1.46 -3.35 -4.04
CA LEU A 36 -0.60 -2.76 -3.03
C LEU A 36 0.59 -3.71 -2.81
N GLU A 37 1.80 -3.18 -2.88
CA GLU A 37 3.01 -3.93 -2.50
C GLU A 37 3.34 -3.60 -1.04
N VAL A 38 3.48 -4.63 -0.22
CA VAL A 38 3.73 -4.52 1.22
C VAL A 38 4.97 -5.32 1.56
N VAL A 39 5.90 -4.71 2.31
CA VAL A 39 7.03 -5.44 2.90
C VAL A 39 6.53 -6.12 4.16
N LEU A 40 6.70 -7.43 4.23
CA LEU A 40 6.32 -8.24 5.39
C LEU A 40 7.45 -8.18 6.42
N GLU A 41 7.08 -7.96 7.67
CA GLU A 41 8.00 -8.17 8.80
C GLU A 41 8.10 -9.68 9.08
N ASP A 42 9.21 -10.12 9.68
CA ASP A 42 9.62 -11.54 9.87
C ASP A 42 8.57 -12.47 10.52
N ASN A 43 7.46 -11.94 11.04
CA ASN A 43 6.39 -12.67 11.73
C ASN A 43 5.04 -12.71 10.98
N ASN A 44 4.95 -12.18 9.75
CA ASN A 44 3.71 -12.20 8.98
C ASN A 44 3.63 -13.50 8.15
N ASP A 45 3.02 -14.53 8.74
CA ASP A 45 2.72 -15.80 8.08
C ASP A 45 1.58 -15.62 7.06
N ILE A 46 1.90 -15.10 5.88
CA ILE A 46 0.96 -14.78 4.80
C ILE A 46 1.19 -15.70 3.60
N HIS A 47 0.11 -16.22 3.03
CA HIS A 47 0.16 -17.19 1.94
C HIS A 47 -0.45 -16.65 0.62
N LEU A 48 -0.04 -17.26 -0.49
CA LEU A 48 -0.61 -16.98 -1.80
C LEU A 48 -2.11 -17.36 -1.85
N GLY A 49 -2.95 -16.48 -2.39
CA GLY A 49 -4.41 -16.64 -2.46
C GLY A 49 -5.15 -16.31 -1.16
N GLU A 50 -4.43 -15.91 -0.10
CA GLU A 50 -5.03 -15.54 1.17
C GLU A 50 -5.77 -14.20 1.07
N LYS A 51 -6.96 -14.14 1.70
CA LYS A 51 -7.72 -12.89 1.84
C LYS A 51 -7.28 -12.18 3.10
N VAL A 52 -6.82 -10.94 2.94
CA VAL A 52 -6.21 -10.16 4.02
C VAL A 52 -6.93 -8.83 4.23
N LEU A 53 -6.95 -8.40 5.49
CA LEU A 53 -7.36 -7.07 5.92
C LEU A 53 -6.11 -6.26 6.22
N ILE A 54 -5.98 -5.08 5.63
CA ILE A 54 -4.84 -4.18 5.84
C ILE A 54 -5.37 -2.94 6.55
N GLU A 55 -4.90 -2.71 7.77
CA GLU A 55 -5.13 -1.48 8.52
C GLU A 55 -3.87 -0.60 8.43
N THR A 56 -4.01 0.60 7.87
CA THR A 56 -2.88 1.50 7.65
C THR A 56 -3.25 2.96 7.87
N GLU A 57 -2.24 3.82 8.01
CA GLU A 57 -2.38 5.26 8.16
C GLU A 57 -1.71 5.98 7.00
N ILE A 58 -2.45 6.85 6.31
CA ILE A 58 -1.85 7.73 5.30
C ILE A 58 -1.61 9.12 5.89
N THR A 59 -0.37 9.59 5.76
CA THR A 59 0.00 10.98 6.05
C THR A 59 0.21 11.75 4.75
N ILE A 60 -0.64 12.73 4.49
CA ILE A 60 -0.46 13.66 3.36
C ILE A 60 0.57 14.72 3.75
N LYS A 61 1.78 14.63 3.16
CA LYS A 61 2.87 15.58 3.46
C LYS A 61 2.72 16.92 2.73
N LYS A 62 2.24 16.90 1.48
CA LYS A 62 2.08 18.09 0.62
C LYS A 62 1.07 17.77 -0.47
N ILE A 63 0.24 18.75 -0.83
CA ILE A 63 -0.59 18.73 -2.04
C ILE A 63 -0.05 19.81 -2.97
N VAL A 64 0.24 19.46 -4.21
CA VAL A 64 0.68 20.40 -5.25
C VAL A 64 -0.34 20.41 -6.38
N HIS A 65 -0.59 21.57 -6.96
CA HIS A 65 -1.38 21.67 -8.17
C HIS A 65 -0.51 21.25 -9.35
N PHE A 66 -0.97 20.26 -10.12
CA PHE A 66 -0.37 19.93 -11.40
C PHE A 66 -1.06 20.79 -12.45
N ILE A 67 -0.32 21.72 -13.07
CA ILE A 67 -0.79 22.41 -14.27
C ILE A 67 -0.25 21.57 -15.43
N GLU A 68 -1.13 20.85 -16.13
CA GLU A 68 -0.77 20.31 -17.44
C GLU A 68 -0.61 21.51 -18.38
N ASP A 69 0.62 21.91 -18.66
CA ASP A 69 0.88 22.86 -19.73
C ASP A 69 0.35 22.25 -21.03
N GLY A 70 -0.68 22.91 -21.57
CA GLY A 70 -1.43 22.45 -22.73
C GLY A 70 -0.53 22.16 -23.93
N VAL A 71 -0.93 21.09 -24.62
CA VAL A 71 -0.62 20.77 -26.02
C VAL A 71 -0.42 22.05 -26.85
N HIS A 72 0.76 22.21 -27.45
CA HIS A 72 1.03 23.22 -28.49
C HIS A 72 0.13 23.04 -29.70
#